data_AF-A0AAP0S5D3-F1
#
_entry.id   AF-A0AAP0S5D3-F1
#
_cell.length_a   1.000
_cell.length_b   1.000
_cell.length_c   1.000
_cell.angle_alpha   90.00
_cell.angle_beta   90.00
_cell.angle_gamma   90.00
#
_symmetry.space_group_name_H-M   'P 1'
#
loop_
_entity.id
_entity.type
_entity.pdbx_description
1 polymer ?
#
loop_
_entity_poly.entity_id
_entity_poly.type
_entity_poly.pdbx_seq_one_letter_code
_entity_poly.pdbx_strand_id
1 'polypeptide(L)'
;MANPGVRSFIWCRNWSKKDWAIAAVGFTVIIFALTLIFDSYSQDDDVSRPFDFTTTTTDLVDLTLSRTAKERGAFCLDGSLPGYHFQKGFGSGSDNWLLHIEGGGWCNTIASCSFRKTTALGSSNYMERQVRFAGILSPVVSENPDFHNWNKVKIRYCDGASFAGHPESEFKNGTKLFFRGQLIWEALMDELLSVGMSKAKQAFLSGCSAGGLATLLHCDNFREILPKDCTVKCLADAGRMLVDIGPCVLSIMMWLTFRV
;
A
#
# COMPACT_ATOMS: atom_id res chain seq x y z
N MET A 1 -33.60 51.59 -2.23
CA MET A 1 -32.23 51.20 -2.62
C MET A 1 -32.24 49.70 -2.88
N ALA A 2 -31.90 49.32 -4.10
CA ALA A 2 -31.85 47.93 -4.55
C ALA A 2 -30.53 47.27 -4.10
N ASN A 3 -30.56 45.95 -3.85
CA ASN A 3 -29.41 45.10 -4.15
C ASN A 3 -29.89 43.65 -4.42
N PRO A 4 -29.87 43.17 -5.69
CA PRO A 4 -30.14 41.78 -6.05
C PRO A 4 -28.82 40.99 -6.20
N GLY A 5 -28.83 39.70 -5.87
CA GLY A 5 -27.66 38.83 -6.05
C GLY A 5 -28.03 37.35 -6.14
N VAL A 6 -28.55 36.93 -7.29
CA VAL A 6 -28.73 35.52 -7.68
C VAL A 6 -27.81 35.25 -8.88
N ARG A 7 -26.96 34.22 -8.81
CA ARG A 7 -26.90 33.09 -9.79
C ARG A 7 -25.64 32.23 -9.61
N SER A 8 -25.87 30.95 -9.32
CA SER A 8 -24.95 29.85 -9.58
C SER A 8 -24.67 29.75 -11.09
N PHE A 9 -23.40 29.79 -11.47
CA PHE A 9 -22.94 29.54 -12.84
C PHE A 9 -22.60 28.05 -12.98
N ILE A 10 -23.56 27.26 -13.45
CA ILE A 10 -23.30 25.93 -14.01
C ILE A 10 -22.75 26.14 -15.42
N TRP A 11 -21.46 25.91 -15.62
CA TRP A 11 -20.84 25.96 -16.94
C TRP A 11 -20.70 24.55 -17.52
N CYS A 12 -21.81 23.96 -17.97
CA CYS A 12 -21.76 22.84 -18.89
C CYS A 12 -21.48 23.41 -20.30
N ARG A 13 -20.19 23.51 -20.66
CA ARG A 13 -19.81 23.85 -22.03
C ARG A 13 -20.05 22.63 -22.92
N ASN A 14 -21.05 22.68 -23.79
CA ASN A 14 -21.20 21.71 -24.88
C ASN A 14 -20.03 21.90 -25.84
N TRP A 15 -19.17 20.88 -25.93
CA TRP A 15 -18.03 20.89 -26.84
C TRP A 15 -18.50 20.58 -28.26
N SER A 16 -18.10 21.44 -29.20
CA SER A 16 -18.32 21.19 -30.61
C SER A 16 -17.41 20.05 -31.09
N LYS A 17 -17.72 19.44 -32.24
CA LYS A 17 -16.84 18.42 -32.87
C LYS A 17 -15.40 18.92 -33.09
N LYS A 18 -15.22 20.25 -33.24
CA LYS A 18 -13.91 20.88 -33.39
C LYS A 18 -13.12 20.87 -32.07
N ASP A 19 -13.79 21.07 -30.93
CA ASP A 19 -13.17 21.05 -29.61
C ASP A 19 -12.70 19.64 -29.24
N TRP A 20 -13.50 18.62 -29.58
CA TRP A 20 -13.11 17.22 -29.46
C TRP A 20 -11.92 16.84 -30.36
N ALA A 21 -11.87 17.37 -31.58
CA ALA A 21 -10.73 17.15 -32.48
C ALA A 21 -9.45 17.79 -31.95
N ILE A 22 -9.53 19.01 -31.40
CA ILE A 22 -8.38 19.71 -30.80
C ILE A 22 -7.85 18.95 -29.58
N ALA A 23 -8.74 18.46 -28.70
CA ALA A 23 -8.32 17.68 -27.54
C ALA A 23 -7.76 16.31 -27.92
N ALA A 24 -8.35 15.64 -28.92
CA ALA A 24 -7.80 14.39 -29.44
C ALA A 24 -6.38 14.59 -29.95
N VAL A 25 -6.13 15.60 -30.79
CA VAL A 25 -4.80 15.92 -31.32
C VAL A 25 -3.83 16.28 -30.18
N GLY A 26 -4.27 17.06 -29.20
CA GLY A 26 -3.46 17.38 -28.02
C GLY A 26 -3.06 16.13 -27.22
N PHE A 27 -4.00 15.20 -27.02
CA PHE A 27 -3.74 13.95 -26.31
C PHE A 27 -2.78 13.04 -27.09
N THR A 28 -2.89 12.97 -28.41
CA THR A 28 -1.97 12.19 -29.25
C THR A 28 -0.56 12.76 -29.22
N VAL A 29 -0.40 14.08 -29.22
CA VAL A 29 0.92 14.74 -29.12
C VAL A 29 1.55 14.50 -27.75
N ILE A 30 0.77 14.50 -26.67
CA ILE A 30 1.25 14.21 -25.32
C ILE A 30 1.66 12.74 -25.20
N ILE A 31 0.87 11.79 -25.72
CA ILE A 31 1.24 10.37 -25.75
C ILE A 31 2.53 10.19 -26.57
N PHE A 32 2.65 10.84 -27.73
CA PHE A 32 3.84 10.74 -28.57
C PHE A 32 5.09 11.33 -27.90
N ALA A 33 4.93 12.45 -27.19
CA ALA A 33 6.02 13.02 -26.38
C ALA A 33 6.41 12.09 -25.21
N LEU A 34 5.44 11.45 -24.55
CA LEU A 34 5.71 10.48 -23.48
C LEU A 34 6.38 9.21 -24.01
N THR A 35 6.05 8.72 -25.21
CA THR A 35 6.74 7.59 -25.83
C THR A 35 8.18 7.93 -26.22
N LEU A 36 8.44 9.16 -26.70
CA LEU A 36 9.80 9.61 -27.00
C LEU A 36 10.66 9.79 -25.74
N ILE A 37 10.05 10.20 -24.62
CA ILE A 37 10.74 10.28 -23.32
C ILE A 37 11.01 8.86 -22.78
N PHE A 38 10.09 7.91 -22.96
CA PHE A 38 10.27 6.51 -22.54
C PHE A 38 11.34 5.77 -23.36
N ASP A 39 11.44 6.06 -24.67
CA ASP A 39 12.54 5.56 -25.52
C ASP A 39 13.88 6.16 -25.10
N SER A 40 13.93 7.45 -24.74
CA SER A 40 15.16 8.09 -24.26
C SER A 40 15.65 7.58 -22.89
N TYR A 41 14.76 6.95 -22.11
CA TYR A 41 15.11 6.34 -20.81
C TYR A 41 15.60 4.88 -20.94
N SER A 42 15.42 4.26 -22.11
CA SER A 42 15.72 2.82 -22.31
C SER A 42 17.07 2.56 -22.98
N GLN A 43 17.97 3.55 -23.01
CA GLN A 43 19.29 3.40 -23.63
C GLN A 43 20.40 4.01 -22.77
N ASP A 44 20.78 3.28 -21.71
CA ASP A 44 22.10 3.37 -21.08
C ASP A 44 22.52 1.94 -20.68
N ASP A 45 22.73 1.09 -21.68
CA ASP A 45 23.58 -0.10 -21.57
C ASP A 45 25.02 0.34 -21.89
N ASP A 46 25.83 0.64 -20.86
CA ASP A 46 27.28 0.65 -21.01
C ASP A 46 27.93 -0.44 -20.14
N VAL A 47 28.31 -1.49 -20.85
CA VAL A 47 29.11 -2.63 -20.42
C VAL A 47 30.56 -2.18 -20.29
N SER A 48 31.11 -2.09 -19.07
CA SER A 48 32.45 -2.59 -18.71
C SER A 48 32.98 -2.01 -17.38
N ARG A 49 32.55 -2.59 -16.25
CA ARG A 49 33.38 -2.65 -15.02
C ARG A 49 33.15 -4.02 -14.37
N PRO A 50 34.19 -4.71 -13.87
CA PRO A 50 33.97 -5.91 -13.09
C PRO A 50 33.29 -5.49 -11.79
N PHE A 51 31.96 -5.58 -11.76
CA PHE A 51 31.20 -5.45 -10.53
C PHE A 51 31.49 -6.71 -9.74
N ASP A 52 32.29 -6.57 -8.70
CA ASP A 52 32.61 -7.62 -7.76
C ASP A 52 31.33 -7.97 -6.99
N PHE A 53 30.48 -8.78 -7.63
CA PHE A 53 29.26 -9.34 -7.06
C PHE A 53 29.67 -10.42 -6.07
N THR A 54 30.17 -9.99 -4.92
CA THR A 54 30.04 -10.74 -3.68
C THR A 54 28.69 -10.42 -3.07
N THR A 55 27.61 -10.58 -3.83
CA THR A 55 26.26 -10.55 -3.26
C THR A 55 26.05 -11.87 -2.58
N THR A 56 26.45 -11.90 -1.32
CA THR A 56 26.06 -12.96 -0.40
C THR A 56 24.53 -13.05 -0.42
N THR A 57 24.03 -14.28 -0.39
CA THR A 57 22.61 -14.66 -0.30
C THR A 57 21.91 -14.19 1.00
N THR A 58 22.43 -13.13 1.63
CA THR A 58 22.09 -12.63 2.97
C THR A 58 21.09 -11.47 2.98
N ASP A 59 20.70 -10.94 1.82
CA ASP A 59 19.87 -9.73 1.70
C ASP A 59 18.36 -9.98 1.55
N LEU A 60 17.95 -11.25 1.45
CA LEU A 60 16.54 -11.62 1.30
C LEU A 60 15.87 -11.79 2.66
N VAL A 61 14.65 -11.27 2.79
CA VAL A 61 13.84 -11.35 4.01
C VAL A 61 12.73 -12.37 3.81
N ASP A 62 12.67 -13.38 4.68
CA ASP A 62 11.70 -14.46 4.62
C ASP A 62 10.27 -13.99 4.93
N LEU A 63 9.29 -14.65 4.31
CA LEU A 63 7.87 -14.51 4.61
C LEU A 63 7.54 -15.28 5.89
N THR A 64 7.03 -14.57 6.88
CA THR A 64 6.46 -15.14 8.11
C THR A 64 4.94 -15.16 7.99
N LEU A 65 4.33 -16.34 8.13
CA LEU A 65 2.87 -16.47 8.23
C LEU A 65 2.45 -16.32 9.69
N SER A 66 1.48 -15.47 9.96
CA SER A 66 1.07 -15.16 11.33
C SER A 66 0.35 -16.33 11.99
N ARG A 67 0.85 -16.71 13.17
CA ARG A 67 0.21 -17.76 13.99
C ARG A 67 -0.94 -17.16 14.78
N THR A 68 -0.79 -15.94 15.29
CA THR A 68 -1.85 -15.19 15.98
C THR A 68 -3.08 -15.00 15.07
N ALA A 69 -2.87 -14.83 13.76
CA ALA A 69 -3.96 -14.77 12.79
C ALA A 69 -4.81 -16.05 12.78
N LYS A 70 -4.19 -17.23 12.89
CA LYS A 70 -4.93 -18.50 12.96
C LYS A 70 -5.84 -18.56 14.18
N GLU A 71 -5.34 -18.12 15.33
CA GLU A 71 -6.08 -18.11 16.61
C GLU A 71 -7.25 -17.14 16.59
N ARG A 72 -7.05 -15.96 15.96
CA ARG A 72 -8.10 -14.94 15.75
C ARG A 72 -9.06 -15.25 14.60
N GLY A 73 -8.83 -16.33 13.85
CA GLY A 73 -9.60 -16.63 12.64
C GLY A 73 -9.44 -15.59 11.53
N ALA A 74 -8.29 -14.91 11.48
CA ALA A 74 -7.94 -13.95 10.45
C ALA A 74 -7.32 -14.68 9.25
N PHE A 75 -7.95 -14.52 8.07
CA PHE A 75 -7.55 -15.23 6.85
C PHE A 75 -7.57 -14.29 5.65
N CYS A 76 -6.65 -14.53 4.71
CA CYS A 76 -6.68 -13.96 3.36
C CYS A 76 -7.95 -14.40 2.61
N LEU A 77 -8.22 -13.78 1.45
CA LEU A 77 -9.41 -14.05 0.64
C LEU A 77 -9.67 -15.55 0.37
N ASP A 78 -8.62 -16.36 0.21
CA ASP A 78 -8.73 -17.81 -0.05
C ASP A 78 -8.82 -18.70 1.21
N GLY A 79 -8.64 -18.14 2.41
CA GLY A 79 -8.57 -18.88 3.67
C GLY A 79 -7.15 -19.19 4.16
N SER A 80 -6.11 -18.83 3.41
CA SER A 80 -4.72 -18.95 3.85
C SER A 80 -4.40 -17.92 4.95
N LEU A 81 -3.32 -18.18 5.71
CA LEU A 81 -2.89 -17.25 6.77
C LEU A 81 -2.24 -16.00 6.14
N PRO A 82 -2.51 -14.80 6.68
CA PRO A 82 -1.79 -13.60 6.30
C PRO A 82 -0.31 -13.69 6.74
N GLY A 83 0.53 -12.81 6.18
CA GLY A 83 1.94 -12.81 6.51
C GLY A 83 2.62 -11.46 6.30
N TYR A 84 3.86 -11.41 6.75
CA TYR A 84 4.74 -10.25 6.65
C TYR A 84 6.19 -10.68 6.53
N HIS A 85 7.03 -9.78 6.03
CA HIS A 85 8.49 -9.94 6.06
C HIS A 85 9.05 -9.04 7.15
N PHE A 86 10.00 -9.53 7.94
CA PHE A 86 10.56 -8.80 9.06
C PHE A 86 12.09 -8.86 9.07
N GLN A 87 12.71 -7.68 9.10
CA GLN A 87 14.14 -7.51 9.30
C GLN A 87 14.37 -6.75 10.60
N LYS A 88 15.13 -7.36 11.52
CA LYS A 88 15.44 -6.78 12.82
C LYS A 88 16.38 -5.58 12.67
N GLY A 89 16.10 -4.50 13.41
CA GLY A 89 16.93 -3.31 13.48
C GLY A 89 18.21 -3.53 14.31
N PHE A 90 19.13 -2.59 14.22
CA PHE A 90 20.42 -2.63 14.90
C PHE A 90 20.90 -1.26 15.36
N GLY A 91 21.87 -1.25 16.28
CA GLY A 91 22.45 -0.01 16.81
C GLY A 91 21.40 0.91 17.41
N SER A 92 21.46 2.20 17.08
CA SER A 92 20.51 3.21 17.57
C SER A 92 19.07 3.02 17.05
N GLY A 93 18.86 2.25 15.98
CA GLY A 93 17.55 1.98 15.39
C GLY A 93 16.83 0.75 15.97
N SER A 94 17.44 0.01 16.91
CA SER A 94 16.88 -1.24 17.42
C SER A 94 15.55 -1.10 18.17
N ASP A 95 15.24 0.10 18.66
CA ASP A 95 13.98 0.43 19.35
C ASP A 95 12.99 1.18 18.43
N ASN A 96 13.35 1.40 17.16
CA ASN A 96 12.51 2.11 16.21
C ASN A 96 11.93 1.14 15.18
N TRP A 97 10.71 1.41 14.72
CA TRP A 97 9.93 0.50 13.90
C TRP A 97 9.38 1.20 12.66
N LEU A 98 9.56 0.60 11.50
CA LEU A 98 8.98 1.01 10.22
C LEU A 98 8.15 -0.13 9.66
N LEU A 99 6.84 0.09 9.57
CA LEU A 99 5.89 -0.82 8.96
C LEU A 99 5.49 -0.26 7.61
N HIS A 100 5.55 -1.08 6.56
CA HIS A 100 5.12 -0.72 5.22
C HIS A 100 4.05 -1.69 4.71
N ILE A 101 2.89 -1.16 4.37
CA ILE A 101 1.75 -1.93 3.87
C ILE A 101 1.82 -2.00 2.35
N GLU A 102 1.86 -3.22 1.82
CA GLU A 102 1.82 -3.50 0.38
C GLU A 102 0.53 -2.98 -0.27
N GLY A 103 0.66 -2.43 -1.49
CA GLY A 103 -0.46 -2.00 -2.32
C GLY A 103 -1.02 -3.11 -3.19
N GLY A 104 -1.89 -2.76 -4.15
CA GLY A 104 -2.41 -3.72 -5.14
C GLY A 104 -3.89 -3.56 -5.50
N GLY A 105 -4.49 -2.40 -5.27
CA GLY A 105 -5.90 -2.14 -5.57
C GLY A 105 -6.88 -2.98 -4.74
N TRP A 106 -8.11 -3.13 -5.23
CA TRP A 106 -9.20 -3.80 -4.52
C TRP A 106 -9.93 -4.79 -5.42
N CYS A 107 -10.78 -5.61 -4.83
CA CYS A 107 -11.84 -6.31 -5.56
C CYS A 107 -13.19 -5.84 -5.05
N ASN A 108 -14.14 -5.56 -5.95
CA ASN A 108 -15.42 -4.92 -5.61
C ASN A 108 -16.65 -5.76 -6.02
N THR A 109 -16.43 -6.96 -6.53
CA THR A 109 -17.48 -7.93 -6.90
C THR A 109 -17.06 -9.33 -6.49
N ILE A 110 -18.01 -10.23 -6.30
CA ILE A 110 -17.72 -11.63 -5.97
C ILE A 110 -16.87 -12.30 -7.06
N ALA A 111 -17.13 -12.01 -8.33
CA ALA A 111 -16.33 -12.52 -9.43
C ALA A 111 -14.88 -12.01 -9.37
N SER A 112 -14.68 -10.69 -9.17
CA SER A 112 -13.34 -10.11 -9.09
C SER A 112 -12.57 -10.60 -7.86
N CYS A 113 -13.22 -10.74 -6.70
CA CYS A 113 -12.60 -11.29 -5.50
C CYS A 113 -12.30 -12.78 -5.63
N SER A 114 -13.19 -13.54 -6.29
CA SER A 114 -12.95 -14.96 -6.58
C SER A 114 -11.76 -15.19 -7.50
N PHE A 115 -11.54 -14.29 -8.46
CA PHE A 115 -10.32 -14.29 -9.27
C PHE A 115 -9.10 -13.87 -8.43
N ARG A 116 -9.21 -12.78 -7.67
CA ARG A 116 -8.10 -12.24 -6.88
C ARG A 116 -7.53 -13.24 -5.87
N LYS A 117 -8.37 -14.09 -5.27
CA LYS A 117 -7.92 -15.11 -4.30
C LYS A 117 -6.94 -16.13 -4.89
N THR A 118 -6.84 -16.25 -6.21
CA THR A 118 -5.87 -17.14 -6.89
C THR A 118 -4.55 -16.43 -7.22
N THR A 119 -4.25 -15.32 -6.54
CA THR A 119 -3.05 -14.49 -6.76
C THR A 119 -2.38 -14.17 -5.43
N ALA A 120 -1.15 -13.62 -5.47
CA ALA A 120 -0.44 -13.17 -4.27
C ALA A 120 -1.21 -12.12 -3.45
N LEU A 121 -2.11 -11.37 -4.08
CA LEU A 121 -2.92 -10.31 -3.46
C LEU A 121 -4.23 -10.81 -2.85
N GLY A 122 -4.43 -12.13 -2.81
CA GLY A 122 -5.58 -12.76 -2.17
C GLY A 122 -5.26 -14.07 -1.47
N SER A 123 -4.02 -14.53 -1.52
CA SER A 123 -3.58 -15.78 -0.89
C SER A 123 -2.07 -15.81 -0.66
N SER A 124 -1.67 -16.21 0.54
CA SER A 124 -0.26 -16.38 0.88
C SER A 124 0.39 -17.62 0.26
N ASN A 125 -0.39 -18.47 -0.42
CA ASN A 125 0.14 -19.58 -1.19
C ASN A 125 0.88 -19.12 -2.45
N TYR A 126 0.56 -17.93 -2.96
CA TYR A 126 1.17 -17.36 -4.16
C TYR A 126 2.11 -16.19 -3.86
N MET A 127 2.32 -15.85 -2.58
CA MET A 127 3.27 -14.81 -2.19
C MET A 127 4.71 -15.30 -2.34
N GLU A 128 5.60 -14.40 -2.75
CA GLU A 128 7.04 -14.61 -2.73
C GLU A 128 7.48 -14.98 -1.31
N ARG A 129 8.20 -16.10 -1.19
CA ARG A 129 8.69 -16.60 0.10
C ARG A 129 9.81 -15.74 0.66
N GLN A 130 10.51 -15.02 -0.20
CA GLN A 130 11.64 -14.18 0.12
C GLN A 130 11.57 -12.93 -0.74
N VAL A 131 11.84 -11.77 -0.15
CA VAL A 131 11.87 -10.49 -0.88
C VAL A 131 13.09 -9.68 -0.48
N ARG A 132 13.61 -8.90 -1.41
CA ARG A 132 14.61 -7.87 -1.10
C ARG A 132 13.91 -6.63 -0.58
N PHE A 133 14.42 -6.05 0.49
CA PHE A 133 13.98 -4.74 0.94
C PHE A 133 14.68 -3.63 0.14
N ALA A 134 13.92 -2.67 -0.34
CA ALA A 134 14.38 -1.55 -1.18
C ALA A 134 13.67 -0.25 -0.76
N GLY A 135 14.18 0.89 -1.26
CA GLY A 135 13.64 2.21 -0.94
C GLY A 135 13.61 2.46 0.56
N ILE A 136 12.46 2.89 1.10
CA ILE A 136 12.30 3.16 2.54
C ILE A 136 12.55 1.94 3.45
N LEU A 137 12.48 0.72 2.91
CA LEU A 137 12.82 -0.49 3.65
C LEU A 137 14.29 -0.93 3.47
N SER A 138 15.04 -0.31 2.55
CA SER A 138 16.41 -0.72 2.24
C SER A 138 17.29 -0.71 3.50
N PRO A 139 18.15 -1.73 3.71
CA PRO A 139 19.18 -1.71 4.74
C PRO A 139 20.41 -0.89 4.32
N VAL A 140 20.47 -0.43 3.07
CA VAL A 140 21.61 0.29 2.53
C VAL A 140 21.50 1.78 2.85
N VAL A 141 22.49 2.33 3.54
CA VAL A 141 22.50 3.75 3.99
C VAL A 141 22.35 4.73 2.83
N SER A 142 22.97 4.45 1.68
CA SER A 142 22.89 5.33 0.50
C SER A 142 21.49 5.38 -0.12
N GLU A 143 20.66 4.35 0.09
CA GLU A 143 19.27 4.30 -0.37
C GLU A 143 18.29 4.79 0.70
N ASN A 144 18.59 4.54 1.98
CA ASN A 144 17.72 4.80 3.12
C ASN A 144 18.50 5.40 4.30
N PRO A 145 18.96 6.65 4.19
CA PRO A 145 19.82 7.25 5.21
C PRO A 145 19.12 7.31 6.58
N ASP A 146 17.81 7.56 6.60
CA ASP A 146 17.05 7.82 7.82
C ASP A 146 16.64 6.55 8.59
N PHE A 147 16.27 5.49 7.88
CA PHE A 147 15.62 4.30 8.49
C PHE A 147 16.38 2.99 8.27
N HIS A 148 17.57 2.99 7.65
CA HIS A 148 18.29 1.76 7.29
C HIS A 148 18.47 0.76 8.43
N ASN A 149 18.70 1.27 9.65
CA ASN A 149 18.97 0.48 10.86
C ASN A 149 17.75 0.24 11.76
N TRP A 150 16.55 0.64 11.34
CA TRP A 150 15.31 0.41 12.10
C TRP A 150 14.84 -1.04 11.97
N ASN A 151 13.95 -1.48 12.87
CA ASN A 151 13.15 -2.68 12.64
C ASN A 151 12.20 -2.43 11.47
N LYS A 152 12.23 -3.29 10.45
CA LYS A 152 11.51 -3.07 9.20
C LYS A 152 10.57 -4.22 8.91
N VAL A 153 9.31 -3.89 8.67
CA VAL A 153 8.24 -4.86 8.43
C VAL A 153 7.56 -4.52 7.11
N LYS A 154 7.51 -5.47 6.16
CA LYS A 154 6.65 -5.39 4.98
C LYS A 154 5.41 -6.26 5.22
N ILE A 155 4.26 -5.63 5.44
CA ILE A 155 2.98 -6.32 5.61
C ILE A 155 2.45 -6.71 4.23
N ARG A 156 2.16 -8.01 4.03
CA ARG A 156 1.62 -8.51 2.76
C ARG A 156 0.11 -8.32 2.70
N TYR A 157 -0.36 -7.79 1.57
CA TYR A 157 -1.76 -7.41 1.40
C TYR A 157 -2.54 -8.54 0.71
N CYS A 158 -3.58 -9.08 1.37
CA CYS A 158 -4.31 -10.26 0.88
C CYS A 158 -5.82 -10.29 1.14
N ASP A 159 -6.40 -9.23 1.71
CA ASP A 159 -7.84 -9.14 1.98
C ASP A 159 -8.61 -8.43 0.85
N GLY A 160 -7.91 -7.68 -0.01
CA GLY A 160 -8.54 -6.99 -1.14
C GLY A 160 -9.42 -5.80 -0.76
N ALA A 161 -9.38 -5.36 0.50
CA ALA A 161 -10.21 -4.30 1.08
C ALA A 161 -9.40 -3.31 1.97
N SER A 162 -8.11 -3.10 1.70
CA SER A 162 -7.21 -2.25 2.52
C SER A 162 -7.27 -2.53 4.03
N PHE A 163 -7.37 -3.80 4.41
CA PHE A 163 -7.52 -4.24 5.81
C PHE A 163 -8.79 -3.71 6.52
N ALA A 164 -9.80 -3.25 5.78
CA ALA A 164 -11.05 -2.72 6.35
C ALA A 164 -12.20 -3.73 6.43
N GLY A 165 -12.05 -4.91 5.81
CA GLY A 165 -13.11 -5.93 5.76
C GLY A 165 -13.41 -6.57 7.12
N HIS A 166 -14.68 -6.90 7.37
CA HIS A 166 -15.11 -7.62 8.57
C HIS A 166 -15.88 -8.91 8.23
N PRO A 167 -15.81 -9.99 9.05
CA PRO A 167 -16.47 -11.26 8.77
C PRO A 167 -17.99 -11.19 8.59
N GLU A 168 -18.66 -10.18 9.14
CA GLU A 168 -20.10 -9.94 8.97
C GLU A 168 -20.48 -9.68 7.51
N SER A 169 -19.51 -9.28 6.69
CA SER A 169 -19.68 -9.10 5.24
C SER A 169 -19.56 -10.41 4.44
N GLU A 170 -19.26 -11.54 5.09
CA GLU A 170 -19.13 -12.84 4.44
C GLU A 170 -20.48 -13.50 4.17
N PHE A 171 -20.56 -14.23 3.06
CA PHE A 171 -21.77 -14.94 2.67
C PHE A 171 -21.91 -16.22 3.49
N LYS A 172 -23.04 -16.36 4.18
CA LYS A 172 -23.38 -17.58 4.94
C LYS A 172 -23.56 -18.82 4.05
N ASN A 173 -23.74 -18.64 2.73
CA ASN A 173 -24.17 -19.68 1.78
C ASN A 173 -23.11 -20.06 0.72
N GLY A 174 -21.82 -20.11 1.06
CA GLY A 174 -20.89 -21.01 0.35
C GLY A 174 -19.94 -20.42 -0.69
N THR A 175 -19.82 -19.09 -0.85
CA THR A 175 -18.63 -18.54 -1.49
C THR A 175 -17.45 -18.66 -0.52
N LYS A 176 -16.46 -19.50 -0.86
CA LYS A 176 -15.18 -19.62 -0.13
C LYS A 176 -14.35 -18.34 -0.31
N LEU A 177 -14.82 -17.23 0.25
CA LEU A 177 -14.18 -15.92 0.29
C LEU A 177 -14.22 -15.41 1.73
N PHE A 178 -13.07 -14.93 2.21
CA PHE A 178 -12.92 -14.38 3.56
C PHE A 178 -12.61 -12.88 3.46
N PHE A 179 -13.46 -12.04 4.03
CA PHE A 179 -13.31 -10.59 4.00
C PHE A 179 -12.89 -10.08 5.39
N ARG A 180 -11.74 -10.56 5.87
CA ARG A 180 -11.33 -10.41 7.28
C ARG A 180 -10.17 -9.43 7.48
N GLY A 181 -10.12 -8.38 6.66
CA GLY A 181 -9.05 -7.39 6.67
C GLY A 181 -8.76 -6.82 8.07
N GLN A 182 -9.79 -6.45 8.82
CA GLN A 182 -9.64 -5.88 10.15
C GLN A 182 -9.03 -6.89 11.14
N LEU A 183 -9.46 -8.15 11.10
CA LEU A 183 -8.90 -9.20 11.94
C LEU A 183 -7.44 -9.52 11.56
N ILE A 184 -7.10 -9.43 10.27
CA ILE A 184 -5.71 -9.58 9.83
C ILE A 184 -4.85 -8.45 10.42
N TRP A 185 -5.29 -7.20 10.30
CA TRP A 185 -4.59 -6.06 10.87
C TRP A 185 -4.32 -6.24 12.36
N GLU A 186 -5.36 -6.55 13.15
CA GLU A 186 -5.23 -6.76 14.60
C GLU A 186 -4.28 -7.91 14.94
N ALA A 187 -4.40 -9.04 14.24
CA ALA A 187 -3.54 -10.20 14.48
C ALA A 187 -2.06 -9.90 14.20
N LEU A 188 -1.77 -9.17 13.12
CA LEU A 188 -0.41 -8.77 12.79
C LEU A 188 0.15 -7.76 13.79
N MET A 189 -0.65 -6.80 14.24
CA MET A 189 -0.22 -5.83 15.25
C MET A 189 0.11 -6.51 16.58
N ASP A 190 -0.75 -7.41 17.06
CA ASP A 190 -0.50 -8.22 18.27
C ASP A 190 0.80 -9.02 18.17
N GLU A 191 1.01 -9.69 17.04
CA GLU A 191 2.20 -10.51 16.82
C GLU A 191 3.46 -9.63 16.84
N LEU A 192 3.46 -8.48 16.16
CA LEU A 192 4.58 -7.53 16.14
C LEU A 192 4.84 -6.91 17.52
N LEU A 193 3.80 -6.59 18.28
CA LEU A 193 3.92 -6.14 19.68
C LEU A 193 4.63 -7.18 20.53
N SER A 194 4.29 -8.47 20.33
CA SER A 194 4.91 -9.59 21.05
C SER A 194 6.38 -9.82 20.69
N VAL A 195 6.76 -9.55 19.42
CA VAL A 195 8.14 -9.70 18.94
C VAL A 195 9.05 -8.57 19.45
N GLY A 196 8.48 -7.41 19.79
CA GLY A 196 9.23 -6.34 20.46
C GLY A 196 8.72 -4.92 20.20
N MET A 197 7.73 -4.74 19.32
CA MET A 197 7.18 -3.41 19.00
C MET A 197 6.52 -2.75 20.21
N SER A 198 6.14 -3.53 21.23
CA SER A 198 5.66 -3.03 22.53
C SER A 198 6.66 -2.15 23.30
N LYS A 199 7.93 -2.12 22.89
CA LYS A 199 8.98 -1.26 23.46
C LYS A 199 9.45 -0.14 22.52
N ALA A 200 8.70 0.10 21.44
CA ALA A 200 9.11 1.04 20.41
C ALA A 200 9.22 2.47 20.96
N LYS A 201 10.30 3.18 20.63
CA LYS A 201 10.46 4.62 20.90
C LYS A 201 9.92 5.48 19.76
N GLN A 202 10.11 5.00 18.53
CA GLN A 202 9.56 5.61 17.34
C GLN A 202 8.91 4.52 16.48
N ALA A 203 7.74 4.83 15.94
CA ALA A 203 7.03 3.94 15.05
C ALA A 203 6.53 4.72 13.84
N PHE A 204 6.83 4.22 12.64
CA PHE A 204 6.43 4.81 11.39
C PHE A 204 5.58 3.81 10.60
N LEU A 205 4.31 4.15 10.41
CA LEU A 205 3.43 3.39 9.54
C LEU A 205 3.41 4.03 8.15
N SER A 206 3.64 3.22 7.12
CA SER A 206 3.60 3.67 5.74
C SER A 206 2.89 2.65 4.86
N GLY A 207 2.51 3.06 3.66
CA GLY A 207 1.99 2.16 2.64
C GLY A 207 1.74 2.89 1.33
N CYS A 208 1.69 2.13 0.24
CA CYS A 208 1.48 2.67 -1.11
C CYS A 208 0.14 2.23 -1.69
N SER A 209 -0.58 3.11 -2.39
CA SER A 209 -1.85 2.79 -3.06
C SER A 209 -2.90 2.24 -2.07
N ALA A 210 -3.38 1.01 -2.26
CA ALA A 210 -4.28 0.35 -1.31
C ALA A 210 -3.67 0.23 0.11
N GLY A 211 -2.35 0.08 0.22
CA GLY A 211 -1.64 0.12 1.50
C GLY A 211 -1.53 1.52 2.08
N GLY A 212 -1.51 2.56 1.24
CA GLY A 212 -1.60 3.94 1.66
C GLY A 212 -2.98 4.26 2.24
N LEU A 213 -4.05 3.76 1.62
CA LEU A 213 -5.39 3.87 2.21
C LEU A 213 -5.47 3.12 3.53
N ALA A 214 -4.94 1.89 3.61
CA ALA A 214 -4.86 1.14 4.87
C ALA A 214 -4.11 1.94 5.96
N THR A 215 -3.02 2.61 5.58
CA THR A 215 -2.28 3.50 6.52
C THR A 215 -3.18 4.61 7.07
N LEU A 216 -4.01 5.25 6.24
CA LEU A 216 -4.96 6.27 6.70
C LEU A 216 -6.02 5.68 7.64
N LEU A 217 -6.56 4.52 7.31
CA LEU A 217 -7.62 3.87 8.07
C LEU A 217 -7.15 3.41 9.45
N HIS A 218 -5.92 2.89 9.55
CA HIS A 218 -5.43 2.26 10.76
C HIS A 218 -4.45 3.10 11.59
N CYS A 219 -4.06 4.30 11.12
CA CYS A 219 -3.08 5.14 11.84
C CYS A 219 -3.46 5.43 13.29
N ASP A 220 -4.73 5.76 13.56
CA ASP A 220 -5.17 6.11 14.91
C ASP A 220 -5.15 4.89 15.84
N ASN A 221 -5.60 3.73 15.35
CA ASN A 221 -5.49 2.46 16.07
C ASN A 221 -4.04 2.05 16.31
N PHE A 222 -3.16 2.24 15.32
CA PHE A 222 -1.71 2.00 15.45
C PHE A 222 -1.08 2.86 16.54
N ARG A 223 -1.47 4.14 16.64
CA ARG A 223 -1.02 5.03 17.71
C ARG A 223 -1.50 4.57 19.09
N GLU A 224 -2.72 4.07 19.18
CA GLU A 224 -3.38 3.69 20.42
C GLU A 224 -2.75 2.45 21.07
N ILE A 225 -2.34 1.46 20.26
CA ILE A 225 -1.76 0.21 20.76
C ILE A 225 -0.28 0.32 21.19
N LEU A 226 0.38 1.42 20.83
CA LEU A 226 1.79 1.65 21.14
C LEU A 226 1.99 2.40 22.47
N PRO A 227 3.18 2.33 23.07
CA PRO A 227 3.49 3.06 24.30
C PRO A 227 3.14 4.56 24.20
N LYS A 228 2.74 5.16 25.33
CA LYS A 228 2.33 6.58 25.35
C LYS A 228 3.48 7.52 24.99
N ASP A 229 4.70 7.15 25.36
CA ASP A 229 5.96 7.84 25.06
C ASP A 229 6.53 7.51 23.68
N CYS A 230 5.95 6.55 22.95
CA CYS A 230 6.31 6.26 21.57
C CYS A 230 5.88 7.41 20.65
N THR A 231 6.79 7.91 19.83
CA THR A 231 6.46 8.86 18.76
C THR A 231 5.99 8.10 17.53
N VAL A 232 4.73 8.31 17.15
CA VAL A 232 4.13 7.64 15.99
C VAL A 232 3.95 8.62 14.84
N LYS A 233 4.27 8.19 13.63
CA LYS A 233 4.00 8.92 12.37
C LYS A 233 3.36 7.99 11.36
N CYS A 234 2.55 8.57 10.48
CA CYS A 234 1.90 7.83 9.40
C CYS A 234 2.09 8.55 8.05
N LEU A 235 2.52 7.81 7.03
CA LEU A 235 2.68 8.27 5.65
C LEU A 235 1.85 7.41 4.71
N ALA A 236 0.74 7.97 4.25
CA ALA A 236 -0.03 7.38 3.18
C ALA A 236 0.52 7.85 1.85
N ASP A 237 1.37 7.03 1.22
CA ASP A 237 1.78 7.26 -0.16
C ASP A 237 0.66 6.77 -1.08
N ALA A 238 0.22 7.63 -1.99
CA ALA A 238 -0.81 7.27 -2.94
C ALA A 238 -2.11 6.71 -2.28
N GLY A 239 -2.40 7.10 -1.03
CA GLY A 239 -3.49 6.51 -0.24
C GLY A 239 -4.81 7.27 -0.28
N ARG A 240 -4.76 8.57 -0.62
CA ARG A 240 -5.94 9.44 -0.65
C ARG A 240 -6.56 9.42 -2.03
N MET A 241 -7.77 8.87 -2.12
CA MET A 241 -8.58 8.84 -3.33
C MET A 241 -9.66 9.92 -3.28
N LEU A 242 -9.84 10.67 -4.36
CA LEU A 242 -11.02 11.50 -4.59
C LEU A 242 -11.98 10.71 -5.48
N VAL A 243 -13.22 10.56 -5.04
CA VAL A 243 -14.32 10.02 -5.86
C VAL A 243 -15.14 11.22 -6.34
N ASP A 244 -14.96 11.60 -7.60
CA ASP A 244 -15.86 12.58 -8.22
C ASP A 244 -17.17 11.88 -8.61
N ILE A 245 -18.28 12.28 -7.98
CA ILE A 245 -19.63 11.76 -8.29
C ILE A 245 -20.26 12.69 -9.35
N GLY A 246 -19.52 12.93 -10.43
CA GLY A 246 -20.00 13.59 -11.64
C GLY A 246 -20.58 12.57 -12.63
N PRO A 247 -21.56 12.94 -13.48
CA PRO A 247 -22.23 11.99 -14.39
C PRO A 247 -21.33 11.45 -15.51
N CYS A 248 -20.09 11.90 -15.63
CA CYS A 248 -19.13 11.43 -16.62
C CYS A 248 -17.72 11.40 -16.00
N VAL A 249 -17.10 10.21 -16.03
CA VAL A 249 -15.70 9.90 -15.66
C VAL A 249 -15.43 9.67 -14.16
N LEU A 250 -15.17 8.40 -13.82
CA LEU A 250 -14.49 8.01 -12.59
C LEU A 250 -12.99 8.29 -12.74
N SER A 251 -12.54 9.48 -12.32
CA SER A 251 -11.10 9.79 -12.24
C SER A 251 -10.61 9.56 -10.81
N ILE A 252 -9.78 8.54 -10.62
CA ILE A 252 -9.10 8.29 -9.34
C ILE A 252 -7.79 9.09 -9.35
N MET A 253 -7.71 10.17 -8.57
CA MET A 253 -6.49 10.95 -8.38
C MET A 253 -5.91 10.68 -6.99
N MET A 254 -4.60 10.41 -6.94
CA MET A 254 -3.94 9.71 -5.85
C MET A 254 -2.82 10.60 -5.26
N TRP A 255 -2.88 10.90 -3.95
CA TRP A 255 -1.96 11.87 -3.30
C TRP A 255 -1.27 11.33 -2.05
N LEU A 256 -0.09 11.86 -1.75
CA LEU A 256 0.64 11.70 -0.48
C LEU A 256 -0.09 12.45 0.65
N THR A 257 -0.29 11.79 1.80
CA THR A 257 -0.85 12.41 3.00
C THR A 257 -0.02 12.02 4.23
N PHE A 258 0.43 13.03 4.98
CA PHE A 258 1.10 12.86 6.27
C PHE A 258 0.09 13.08 7.40
N ARG A 259 0.03 12.15 8.36
CA ARG A 259 -0.59 12.37 9.67
C ARG A 259 0.51 12.37 10.74
N VAL A 260 0.51 13.42 11.54
CA VAL A 260 1.48 13.73 12.59
C VAL A 260 0.87 13.41 13.94
#